data_AF-K1Q475-F1
#
_entry.id   AF-K1Q475-F1
#
_cell.length_a   1.000
_cell.length_b   1.000
_cell.length_c   1.000
_cell.angle_alpha   90.00
_cell.angle_beta   90.00
_cell.angle_gamma   90.00
#
_symmetry.space_group_name_H-M   'P 1'
#
loop_
_entity.id
_entity.type
_entity.pdbx_description
1 polymer ?
#
loop_
_entity_poly.entity_id
_entity_poly.type
_entity_poly.pdbx_seq_one_letter_code
_entity_poly.pdbx_strand_id
1 'polypeptide(L)'
;MSNSETETKVEEACKYPAVAMYGPCTVSDLKQGDVRLWCACGLSKKQPWCDGSHKGTGIKPLRWKVSKEQRLFQICACKYTKDPPFCDATHTNLPCQVLQRQEACPWQQDSHNSNSKLCTGCGWVPDF
;
A
#
# COMPACT_ATOMS: atom_id res chain seq x y z
N MET A 1 -35.06 -3.95 -33.11
CA MET A 1 -34.71 -5.18 -32.35
C MET A 1 -33.45 -4.87 -31.61
N SER A 2 -33.64 -4.42 -30.36
CA SER A 2 -32.60 -3.94 -29.47
C SER A 2 -31.96 -5.16 -28.81
N ASN A 3 -30.74 -5.51 -29.20
CA ASN A 3 -29.94 -6.45 -28.43
C ASN A 3 -29.00 -5.65 -27.54
N SER A 4 -29.41 -5.53 -26.28
CA SER A 4 -28.59 -5.17 -25.14
C SER A 4 -27.52 -6.23 -24.94
N GLU A 5 -26.26 -5.88 -25.21
CA GLU A 5 -25.12 -6.66 -24.74
C GLU A 5 -24.54 -5.97 -23.51
N THR A 6 -24.74 -6.64 -22.40
CA THR A 6 -24.22 -6.33 -21.08
C THR A 6 -22.70 -6.42 -21.08
N GLU A 7 -22.01 -5.28 -21.18
CA GLU A 7 -20.60 -5.21 -20.81
C GLU A 7 -20.50 -4.98 -19.30
N THR A 8 -20.55 -6.08 -18.53
CA THR A 8 -20.02 -6.08 -17.16
C THR A 8 -18.51 -5.94 -17.24
N LYS A 9 -18.02 -4.71 -17.39
CA LYS A 9 -16.64 -4.37 -17.09
C LYS A 9 -16.52 -4.50 -15.58
N VAL A 10 -16.04 -5.66 -15.11
CA VAL A 10 -15.60 -5.80 -13.72
C VAL A 10 -14.39 -4.89 -13.61
N GLU A 11 -14.64 -3.64 -13.23
CA GLU A 11 -13.62 -2.67 -12.89
C GLU A 11 -12.73 -3.33 -11.84
N GLU A 12 -11.49 -3.61 -12.21
CA GLU A 12 -10.47 -4.07 -11.27
C GLU A 12 -10.31 -2.94 -10.25
N ALA A 13 -11.02 -3.06 -9.12
CA ALA A 13 -11.07 -2.04 -8.10
C ALA A 13 -9.65 -1.73 -7.66
N CYS A 14 -9.19 -0.50 -7.91
CA CYS A 14 -7.90 -0.01 -7.46
C CYS A 14 -7.85 -0.12 -5.93
N LYS A 15 -7.11 -1.12 -5.41
CA LYS A 15 -7.00 -1.34 -3.97
C LYS A 15 -6.01 -0.34 -3.39
N TYR A 16 -6.50 0.60 -2.62
CA TYR A 16 -5.68 1.58 -1.93
C TYR A 16 -5.05 0.95 -0.67
N PRO A 17 -3.71 0.91 -0.57
CA PRO A 17 -3.04 0.45 0.65
C PRO A 17 -3.17 1.47 1.78
N ALA A 18 -2.91 1.04 3.01
CA ALA A 18 -2.68 1.96 4.10
C ALA A 18 -1.36 2.73 3.89
N VAL A 19 -1.32 4.00 4.30
CA VAL A 19 -0.08 4.74 4.42
C VAL A 19 0.56 4.37 5.76
N ALA A 20 1.69 3.66 5.75
CA ALA A 20 2.39 3.33 6.99
C ALA A 20 3.12 4.55 7.58
N MET A 21 3.72 5.37 6.71
CA MET A 21 4.42 6.61 7.08
C MET A 21 4.58 7.50 5.83
N TYR A 22 4.49 8.82 6.01
CA TYR A 22 4.77 9.82 4.96
C TYR A 22 6.28 10.11 4.84
N GLY A 23 7.05 9.05 4.59
CA GLY A 23 8.50 9.12 4.45
C GLY A 23 9.10 7.77 4.05
N PRO A 24 10.41 7.71 3.75
CA PRO A 24 11.11 6.45 3.57
C PRO A 24 11.48 5.78 4.89
N CYS A 25 11.62 4.46 4.89
CA CYS A 25 12.39 3.74 5.89
C CYS A 25 13.85 3.64 5.44
N THR A 26 14.77 4.15 6.25
CA THR A 26 16.21 3.96 6.05
C THR A 26 16.61 2.57 6.56
N VAL A 27 17.21 1.74 5.69
CA VAL A 27 17.66 0.38 6.03
C VAL A 27 19.16 0.24 5.75
N SER A 28 19.94 -0.25 6.71
CA SER A 28 21.41 -0.36 6.63
C SER A 28 21.98 -1.78 6.50
N ASP A 29 21.20 -2.82 6.72
CA ASP A 29 21.71 -4.19 6.92
C ASP A 29 21.28 -5.17 5.81
N LEU A 30 21.52 -4.78 4.55
CA LEU A 30 21.16 -5.58 3.38
C LEU A 30 22.39 -5.94 2.55
N LYS A 31 22.53 -7.23 2.24
CA LYS A 31 23.62 -7.74 1.39
C LYS A 31 23.13 -8.00 -0.03
N GLN A 32 24.03 -7.90 -1.00
CA GLN A 32 23.71 -8.30 -2.37
C GLN A 32 23.22 -9.76 -2.40
N GLY A 33 22.11 -10.00 -3.10
CA GLY A 33 21.48 -11.30 -3.19
C GLY A 33 20.43 -11.58 -2.11
N ASP A 34 20.37 -10.80 -1.02
CA ASP A 34 19.30 -10.90 -0.03
C ASP A 34 17.93 -10.77 -0.71
N VAL A 35 16.99 -11.58 -0.23
CA VAL A 35 15.60 -11.53 -0.68
C VAL A 35 14.75 -11.00 0.45
N ARG A 36 14.01 -9.92 0.20
CA ARG A 36 13.08 -9.33 1.15
C ARG A 36 11.68 -9.25 0.54
N LEU A 37 10.67 -9.33 1.39
CA LEU A 37 9.27 -9.11 1.00
C LEU A 37 8.88 -7.70 1.44
N TRP A 38 8.76 -6.77 0.49
CA TRP A 38 8.32 -5.41 0.77
C TRP A 38 6.82 -5.40 1.11
N CYS A 39 6.47 -4.72 2.20
CA CYS A 39 5.08 -4.54 2.60
C CYS A 39 4.41 -3.58 1.62
N ALA A 40 3.50 -4.09 0.78
CA ALA A 40 2.71 -3.27 -0.14
C ALA A 40 1.38 -2.78 0.46
N CYS A 41 0.87 -3.41 1.52
CA CYS A 41 -0.44 -3.06 2.11
C CYS A 41 -0.41 -1.94 3.16
N GLY A 42 0.78 -1.59 3.67
CA GLY A 42 0.95 -0.58 4.74
C GLY A 42 0.69 -1.07 6.17
N LEU A 43 0.06 -2.22 6.37
CA LEU A 43 -0.37 -2.71 7.69
C LEU A 43 0.70 -3.43 8.52
N SER A 44 1.91 -3.60 7.98
CA SER A 44 2.97 -4.32 8.70
C SER A 44 3.47 -3.50 9.89
N LYS A 45 3.67 -4.17 11.03
CA LYS A 45 4.34 -3.61 12.21
C LYS A 45 5.86 -3.66 12.10
N LYS A 46 6.40 -4.32 11.07
CA LYS A 46 7.83 -4.48 10.78
C LYS A 46 8.23 -3.74 9.50
N GLN A 47 7.73 -2.52 9.32
CA GLN A 47 8.04 -1.71 8.14
C GLN A 47 9.56 -1.60 7.94
N PRO A 48 10.05 -1.63 6.68
CA PRO A 48 9.26 -1.65 5.43
C PRO A 48 8.86 -3.05 4.95
N TRP A 49 9.13 -4.10 5.75
CA TRP A 49 8.99 -5.50 5.35
C TRP A 49 7.64 -6.09 5.72
N CYS A 50 7.21 -7.11 4.98
CA CYS A 50 5.97 -7.82 5.24
C CYS A 50 6.09 -8.71 6.49
N ASP A 51 5.11 -8.61 7.39
CA ASP A 51 4.96 -9.43 8.60
C ASP A 51 3.75 -10.40 8.53
N GLY A 52 3.04 -10.42 7.40
CA GLY A 52 1.82 -11.21 7.21
C GLY A 52 0.52 -10.44 7.46
N SER A 53 0.57 -9.19 7.91
CA SER A 53 -0.60 -8.35 8.17
C SER A 53 -1.45 -8.05 6.92
N HIS A 54 -0.97 -8.35 5.72
CA HIS A 54 -1.72 -8.18 4.48
C HIS A 54 -2.86 -9.22 4.27
N LYS A 55 -2.89 -10.30 5.05
CA LYS A 55 -3.94 -11.33 4.92
C LYS A 55 -5.33 -10.68 5.07
N GLY A 56 -6.25 -11.02 4.17
CA GLY A 56 -7.61 -10.48 4.14
C GLY A 56 -7.80 -9.20 3.32
N THR A 57 -6.73 -8.47 2.99
CA THR A 57 -6.85 -7.22 2.18
C THR A 57 -6.83 -7.48 0.66
N GLY A 58 -6.38 -8.67 0.26
CA GLY A 58 -6.13 -9.00 -1.14
C GLY A 58 -4.99 -8.19 -1.79
N ILE A 59 -4.17 -7.50 -1.00
CA ILE A 59 -2.90 -6.87 -1.43
C ILE A 59 -1.76 -7.83 -1.07
N LYS A 60 -0.91 -8.19 -2.03
CA LYS A 60 0.22 -9.11 -1.81
C LYS A 60 1.53 -8.34 -1.64
N PRO A 61 2.47 -8.81 -0.79
CA PRO A 61 3.79 -8.21 -0.68
C PRO A 61 4.61 -8.41 -1.96
N LEU A 62 5.55 -7.51 -2.23
CA LEU A 62 6.44 -7.60 -3.39
C LEU A 62 7.74 -8.28 -3.00
N ARG A 63 8.13 -9.32 -3.75
CA ARG A 63 9.43 -9.97 -3.58
C ARG A 63 10.50 -9.16 -4.29
N TRP A 64 11.45 -8.65 -3.51
CA TRP A 64 12.57 -7.87 -4.02
C TRP A 64 13.89 -8.57 -3.67
N LYS A 65 14.79 -8.64 -4.65
CA LYS A 65 16.15 -9.15 -4.48
C LYS A 65 17.11 -7.97 -4.54
N VAL A 66 17.97 -7.85 -3.54
CA VAL A 66 18.99 -6.81 -3.47
C VAL A 66 19.98 -7.01 -4.62
N SER A 67 19.99 -6.07 -5.57
CA SER A 67 20.85 -6.14 -6.75
C SER A 67 22.29 -5.72 -6.47
N LYS A 68 22.47 -4.71 -5.61
CA LYS A 68 23.77 -4.16 -5.23
C LYS A 68 23.82 -3.89 -3.74
N GLU A 69 24.97 -4.11 -3.13
CA GLU A 69 25.24 -3.70 -1.76
C GLU A 69 25.39 -2.18 -1.68
N GLN A 70 24.85 -1.58 -0.64
CA GLN A 70 25.02 -0.16 -0.33
C GLN A 70 24.80 0.05 1.17
N ARG A 71 25.40 1.11 1.72
CA ARG A 71 25.33 1.42 3.15
C ARG A 71 23.90 1.67 3.62
N LEU A 72 23.09 2.35 2.81
CA LEU A 72 21.74 2.75 3.16
C LEU A 72 20.80 2.56 1.96
N PHE A 73 19.61 2.04 2.23
CA PHE A 73 18.51 1.96 1.28
C PHE A 73 17.37 2.84 1.79
N GLN A 74 16.80 3.66 0.90
CA GLN A 74 15.56 4.42 1.16
C GLN A 74 14.38 3.64 0.60
N ILE A 75 13.69 2.90 1.48
CA ILE A 75 12.59 2.01 1.09
C ILE A 75 11.26 2.70 1.36
N CYS A 76 10.33 2.63 0.40
CA CYS A 76 9.03 3.28 0.50
C CYS A 76 8.21 2.77 1.69
N ALA A 77 7.77 3.67 2.57
CA ALA A 77 6.81 3.39 3.64
C ALA A 77 5.39 3.89 3.34
N CYS A 78 5.23 4.83 2.38
CA CYS A 78 3.90 5.36 2.05
C CYS A 78 3.05 4.42 1.19
N LYS A 79 3.69 3.52 0.42
CA LYS A 79 3.09 2.49 -0.45
C LYS A 79 2.54 2.97 -1.79
N TYR A 80 2.80 4.23 -2.14
CA TYR A 80 2.38 4.86 -3.39
C TYR A 80 3.54 5.15 -4.34
N THR A 81 4.73 4.60 -4.09
CA THR A 81 5.85 4.75 -5.01
C THR A 81 5.55 4.11 -6.37
N LYS A 82 6.06 4.73 -7.43
CA LYS A 82 6.06 4.22 -8.80
C LYS A 82 7.26 3.30 -9.09
N ASP A 83 8.26 3.26 -8.22
CA ASP A 83 9.46 2.43 -8.35
C ASP A 83 9.68 1.53 -7.12
N PRO A 84 8.77 0.56 -6.86
CA PRO A 84 8.88 -0.27 -5.67
C PRO A 84 10.13 -1.17 -5.71
N PRO A 85 10.80 -1.37 -4.57
CA PRO A 85 10.40 -0.94 -3.22
C PRO A 85 10.97 0.44 -2.82
N PHE A 86 11.62 1.17 -3.71
CA PHE A 86 12.36 2.38 -3.39
C PHE A 86 11.45 3.58 -3.15
N CYS A 87 11.96 4.56 -2.42
CA CYS A 87 11.27 5.83 -2.24
C CYS A 87 11.54 6.76 -3.42
N ASP A 88 10.48 7.32 -4.00
CA ASP A 88 10.51 8.29 -5.12
C ASP A 88 9.94 9.67 -4.73
N ALA A 89 9.85 9.94 -3.43
CA ALA A 89 9.25 11.16 -2.87
C ALA A 89 7.74 11.38 -3.17
N THR A 90 7.01 10.38 -3.68
CA THR A 90 5.54 10.50 -3.83
C THR A 90 4.84 10.89 -2.52
N HIS A 91 5.40 10.49 -1.38
CA HIS A 91 4.87 10.81 -0.05
C HIS A 91 4.79 12.30 0.27
N THR A 92 5.50 13.19 -0.45
CA THR A 92 5.47 14.64 -0.18
C THR A 92 4.12 15.27 -0.50
N ASN A 93 3.47 14.85 -1.60
CA ASN A 93 2.17 15.39 -2.04
C ASN A 93 0.99 14.45 -1.74
N LEU A 94 1.28 13.29 -1.13
CA LEU A 94 0.30 12.26 -0.85
C LEU A 94 -0.72 12.59 0.26
N PRO A 95 -0.38 13.33 1.35
CA PRO A 95 -1.31 13.55 2.46
C PRO A 95 -2.66 14.12 2.02
N CYS A 96 -2.66 15.20 1.22
CA CYS A 96 -3.90 15.82 0.73
C CYS A 96 -4.72 14.87 -0.13
N GLN A 97 -4.07 14.03 -0.95
CA GLN A 97 -4.75 13.06 -1.82
C GLN A 97 -5.42 11.94 -1.00
N VAL A 98 -4.76 11.49 0.07
CA VAL A 98 -5.30 10.46 0.96
C VAL A 98 -6.51 10.99 1.71
N LEU A 99 -6.40 12.21 2.26
CA LEU A 99 -7.52 12.86 2.96
C LEU A 99 -8.73 13.02 2.05
N GLN A 100 -8.53 13.62 0.87
CA GLN A 100 -9.62 13.80 -0.11
C GLN A 100 -10.27 12.47 -0.51
N ARG A 101 -9.47 11.41 -0.70
CA ARG A 101 -9.98 10.08 -1.04
C ARG A 101 -10.75 9.42 0.11
N GLN A 102 -10.31 9.61 1.35
CA GLN A 102 -11.01 9.10 2.53
C GLN A 102 -12.32 9.85 2.75
N GLU A 103 -12.33 11.18 2.55
CA GLU A 103 -13.53 12.05 2.59
C GLU A 103 -14.55 11.70 1.50
N ALA A 104 -14.08 11.33 0.30
CA ALA A 104 -14.95 10.92 -0.81
C ALA A 104 -15.31 9.42 -0.79
N CYS A 105 -14.89 8.67 0.23
CA CYS A 105 -15.07 7.22 0.25
C CYS A 105 -16.56 6.85 0.40
N PRO A 106 -17.17 6.13 -0.56
CA PRO A 106 -18.59 5.76 -0.49
C PRO A 106 -18.93 4.84 0.71
N TRP A 107 -17.92 4.26 1.34
CA TRP A 107 -18.03 3.22 2.37
C TRP A 107 -17.77 3.76 3.79
N GLN A 108 -17.76 5.08 3.98
CA GLN A 108 -17.34 5.75 5.22
C GLN A 108 -18.02 5.24 6.49
N GLN A 109 -19.33 4.96 6.48
CA GLN A 109 -20.06 4.62 7.71
C GLN A 109 -20.03 3.12 8.04
N ASP A 110 -20.04 2.26 7.02
CA ASP A 110 -20.05 0.80 7.21
C ASP A 110 -18.65 0.21 7.34
N SER A 111 -17.65 0.79 6.67
CA SER A 111 -16.29 0.22 6.59
C SER A 111 -15.25 0.93 7.44
N HIS A 112 -15.50 2.18 7.88
CA HIS A 112 -14.59 2.92 8.77
C HIS A 112 -15.03 2.94 10.24
N ASN A 113 -16.17 2.33 10.58
CA ASN A 113 -16.62 2.17 11.97
C ASN A 113 -16.83 0.69 12.37
N SER A 114 -16.80 -0.22 11.41
CA SER A 114 -16.80 -1.67 11.68
C SER A 114 -15.37 -2.14 11.95
N ASN A 115 -15.21 -3.33 12.53
CA ASN A 115 -13.92 -4.02 12.80
C ASN A 115 -13.05 -4.32 11.54
N SER A 116 -13.15 -3.52 10.49
CA SER A 116 -12.36 -3.62 9.27
C SER A 116 -10.93 -3.15 9.52
N LYS A 117 -9.97 -3.99 9.11
CA LYS A 117 -8.53 -3.72 9.25
C LYS A 117 -8.04 -2.63 8.29
N LEU A 118 -8.66 -2.53 7.11
CA LEU A 118 -8.28 -1.64 6.02
C LEU A 118 -9.47 -1.51 5.07
N CYS A 119 -9.91 -0.29 4.81
CA CYS A 119 -10.78 -0.01 3.68
C CYS A 119 -9.95 0.07 2.40
N THR A 120 -9.96 -0.99 1.59
CA THR A 120 -9.22 -1.02 0.31
C THR A 120 -9.78 -0.04 -0.73
N GLY A 121 -10.96 0.55 -0.48
CA GLY A 121 -11.53 1.59 -1.34
C GLY A 121 -10.92 2.97 -1.14
N CYS A 122 -10.27 3.25 -0.01
CA CYS A 122 -9.66 4.57 0.24
C CYS A 122 -8.35 4.54 1.03
N GLY A 123 -7.91 3.38 1.52
CA GLY A 123 -6.70 3.21 2.32
C GLY A 123 -6.87 3.58 3.80
N TRP A 124 -8.10 3.83 4.27
CA TRP A 124 -8.37 4.12 5.68
C TRP A 124 -8.12 2.89 6.56
N VAL A 125 -7.59 3.13 7.75
CA VAL A 125 -7.37 2.13 8.80
C VAL A 125 -7.89 2.68 10.13
N PRO A 126 -8.41 1.84 11.03
CA PRO A 126 -8.79 2.28 12.36
C PRO A 126 -7.56 2.68 13.18
N ASP A 127 -7.76 3.64 14.08
CA ASP A 127 -6.78 3.96 15.12
C ASP A 127 -6.65 2.74 16.06
N PHE A 128 -5.40 2.31 16.32
CA PHE A 128 -5.08 1.14 17.14
C PHE A 128 -4.67 1.53 18.57
#